data_AF-A0A0V1Q1U5-F1
#
_entry.id   AF-A0A0V1Q1U5-F1
#
_cell.length_a   1.000
_cell.length_b   1.000
_cell.length_c   1.000
_cell.angle_alpha   90.00
_cell.angle_beta   90.00
_cell.angle_gamma   90.00
#
_symmetry.space_group_name_H-M   'P 1'
#
loop_
_entity.id
_entity.type
_entity.pdbx_description
1 polymer ?
#
loop_
_entity_poly.entity_id
_entity_poly.type
_entity_poly.pdbx_seq_one_letter_code
_entity_poly.pdbx_strand_id
1 'polypeptide(L)'
;MEGASIRNKIDFAPGENHIALRYPNKCFYVPEVFHMAPTDGKVIPLFISDINKSRSILEVYGSKGFDKYINKFIMINNYPIKKVKITGKVIGEKFKDYSDWGERNPKNYVLVTVDDFSGDKTLNIEVKVKEALYLSAGLMFNTSYGKIVEVVGVVNDLSSKRELLAEYISIIGNNDELDLEIESWKEKLEFRKSILSSPWIYEPPKMAYTPMTYTEPKLLRKDYDRKKFKQNLGIIDVDNDNDFIPSIFREDSMLLRQPLRSCHNVIDLTDPTEEDENPEINKEFDVNREFEVEEIDEGVISDSEVQILEVNQVHSRGSNTGVTLQAIEEFQLTLEFIVWMLKYGQSPFKLADIYNYSKVKHLIENSAHLKLLSGPLDPNSQQNIRDTKHEIFHSIRHLLHIKYRLIDVSRNQDVNPHNLYQLTDHLRYCLNILKLHKINEDRTTVLNIESYLGIFKIHSNNLIGDVHYRLINGIIDWILTNEFNDRKDWEYDSKVIEWSYIG
;
A
#
# COMPACT_ATOMS: atom_id res chain seq x y z
N MET A 1 30.17 -6.34 32.90
CA MET A 1 28.78 -5.86 32.99
C MET A 1 28.21 -5.93 31.59
N GLU A 2 27.50 -7.02 31.31
CA GLU A 2 26.98 -7.35 29.98
C GLU A 2 25.74 -6.49 29.65
N GLY A 3 25.77 -5.88 28.48
CA GLY A 3 24.66 -5.12 27.93
C GLY A 3 23.60 -6.04 27.36
N ALA A 4 22.44 -6.09 28.01
CA ALA A 4 21.26 -6.74 27.48
C ALA A 4 20.67 -5.89 26.33
N SER A 5 20.87 -6.35 25.10
CA SER A 5 20.15 -5.90 23.91
C SER A 5 18.70 -6.36 23.99
N ILE A 6 17.83 -5.52 24.57
CA ILE A 6 16.38 -5.73 24.55
C ILE A 6 15.89 -5.48 23.12
N ARG A 7 15.74 -6.55 22.35
CA ARG A 7 14.94 -6.52 21.11
C ARG A 7 13.52 -6.10 21.51
N ASN A 8 13.13 -4.87 21.20
CA ASN A 8 11.78 -4.36 21.39
C ASN A 8 10.79 -5.24 20.61
N LYS A 9 10.21 -6.22 21.29
CA LYS A 9 9.14 -7.06 20.75
C LYS A 9 7.91 -6.17 20.65
N ILE A 10 7.62 -5.70 19.45
CA ILE A 10 6.42 -4.91 19.15
C ILE A 10 5.23 -5.87 19.24
N ASP A 11 4.39 -5.67 20.26
CA ASP A 11 3.16 -6.44 20.43
C ASP A 11 2.00 -5.69 19.76
N PHE A 12 1.40 -6.33 18.76
CA PHE A 12 0.17 -5.89 18.13
C PHE A 12 -0.99 -6.37 19.01
N ALA A 13 -1.39 -5.54 20.00
CA ALA A 13 -2.31 -5.90 21.07
C ALA A 13 -3.63 -6.53 20.58
N PRO A 14 -3.79 -7.86 20.60
CA PRO A 14 -5.04 -8.52 20.25
C PRO A 14 -5.92 -8.52 21.51
N GLY A 15 -6.88 -7.60 21.61
CA GLY A 15 -7.84 -7.58 22.72
C GLY A 15 -8.34 -6.19 23.12
N GLU A 16 -7.58 -5.13 22.80
CA GLU A 16 -7.97 -3.74 23.07
C GLU A 16 -7.98 -2.93 21.77
N ASN A 17 -9.15 -2.84 21.14
CA ASN A 17 -9.35 -2.21 19.82
C ASN A 17 -8.85 -0.75 19.72
N HIS A 18 -8.60 -0.08 20.85
CA HIS A 18 -8.15 1.30 20.89
C HIS A 18 -6.62 1.45 20.94
N ILE A 19 -5.85 0.36 21.11
CA ILE A 19 -4.39 0.36 21.13
C ILE A 19 -3.85 -0.21 19.81
N ALA A 20 -3.01 0.56 19.13
CA ALA A 20 -2.35 0.14 17.91
C ALA A 20 -1.03 -0.59 18.18
N LEU A 21 -0.19 -0.05 19.08
CA LEU A 21 1.11 -0.63 19.44
C LEU A 21 1.39 -0.47 20.93
N ARG A 22 2.00 -1.49 21.54
CA ARG A 22 2.48 -1.45 22.93
C ARG A 22 4.00 -1.40 22.99
N TYR A 23 4.51 -0.47 23.80
CA TYR A 23 5.90 -0.42 24.25
C TYR A 23 5.93 -0.58 25.78
N PRO A 24 7.07 -0.97 26.39
CA PRO A 24 7.16 -1.22 27.82
C PRO A 24 6.64 -0.08 28.71
N ASN A 25 6.82 1.17 28.28
CA ASN A 25 6.49 2.36 29.07
C ASN A 25 5.38 3.23 28.44
N LYS A 26 4.78 2.84 27.31
CA LYS A 26 3.75 3.64 26.64
C LYS A 26 2.96 2.85 25.60
N CYS A 27 1.75 3.29 25.33
CA CYS A 27 0.92 2.75 24.25
C CYS A 27 0.71 3.81 23.17
N PHE A 28 0.73 3.39 21.91
CA PHE A 28 0.27 4.18 20.80
C PHE A 28 -1.17 3.77 20.49
N TYR A 29 -2.07 4.75 20.50
CA TYR A 29 -3.50 4.52 20.31
C TYR A 29 -3.88 4.64 18.84
N VAL A 30 -4.99 4.02 18.46
CA VAL A 30 -5.48 4.06 17.08
C VAL A 30 -5.83 5.49 16.65
N PRO A 31 -5.62 5.88 15.38
CA PRO A 31 -5.88 7.24 14.88
C PRO A 31 -7.28 7.81 15.16
N GLU A 32 -8.27 6.94 15.32
CA GLU A 32 -9.66 7.26 15.60
C GLU A 32 -9.81 7.96 16.94
N VAL A 33 -8.96 7.68 17.93
CA VAL A 33 -9.04 8.32 19.27
C VAL A 33 -8.18 9.57 19.41
N PHE A 34 -7.50 10.03 18.35
CA PHE A 34 -6.62 11.21 18.43
C PHE A 34 -7.36 12.47 18.88
N HIS A 35 -8.65 12.60 18.55
CA HIS A 35 -9.49 13.72 19.00
C HIS A 35 -9.71 13.76 20.52
N MET A 36 -9.39 12.68 21.23
CA MET A 36 -9.44 12.60 22.69
C MET A 36 -8.09 12.96 23.34
N ALA A 37 -7.02 13.16 22.54
CA ALA A 37 -5.74 13.57 23.06
C ALA A 37 -5.81 15.02 23.57
N PRO A 38 -5.12 15.37 24.68
CA PRO A 38 -5.14 16.73 25.21
C PRO A 38 -4.47 17.75 24.27
N THR A 39 -3.74 17.26 23.26
CA THR A 39 -3.06 18.02 22.21
C THR A 39 -3.93 18.29 20.98
N ASP A 40 -5.08 17.63 20.83
CA ASP A 40 -5.93 17.82 19.66
C ASP A 40 -6.56 19.22 19.62
N GLY A 41 -6.69 19.77 18.41
CA GLY A 41 -7.23 21.12 18.18
C GLY A 41 -6.41 22.28 18.76
N LYS A 42 -5.28 22.02 19.42
CA LYS A 42 -4.43 23.05 20.05
C LYS A 42 -3.16 23.30 19.26
N VAL A 43 -2.65 24.52 19.39
CA VAL A 43 -1.32 24.89 18.92
C VAL A 43 -0.33 24.61 20.06
N ILE A 44 0.61 23.70 19.82
CA ILE A 44 1.49 23.19 20.88
C ILE A 44 2.86 23.90 20.82
N PRO A 45 3.31 24.60 21.88
CA PRO A 45 4.66 25.15 21.94
C PRO A 45 5.67 24.03 22.07
N LEU A 46 6.63 23.94 21.14
CA LEU A 46 7.60 22.87 21.09
C LEU A 46 9.02 23.40 20.89
N PHE A 47 9.98 22.60 21.37
CA PHE A 47 11.38 22.74 20.98
C PHE A 47 11.60 22.18 19.58
N ILE A 48 12.47 22.82 18.80
CA ILE A 48 12.84 22.35 17.46
C ILE A 48 13.49 20.96 17.56
N SER A 49 14.29 20.73 18.60
CA SER A 49 14.90 19.41 18.86
C SER A 49 13.86 18.30 19.05
N ASP A 50 12.72 18.58 19.69
CA ASP A 50 11.65 17.58 19.88
C ASP A 50 10.92 17.29 18.57
N ILE A 51 10.73 18.30 17.71
CA ILE A 51 10.18 18.12 16.35
C ILE A 51 11.11 17.24 15.52
N ASN A 52 12.40 17.57 15.47
CA ASN A 52 13.39 16.87 14.66
C ASN A 52 13.59 15.41 15.11
N LYS A 53 13.47 15.12 16.40
CA LYS A 53 13.59 13.77 16.98
C LYS A 53 12.27 12.99 17.03
N SER A 54 11.15 13.63 16.66
CA SER A 54 9.85 12.96 16.71
C SER A 54 9.77 11.84 15.67
N ARG A 55 8.82 10.91 15.87
CA ARG A 55 8.60 9.83 14.90
C ARG A 55 7.56 10.26 13.88
N SER A 56 7.72 9.80 12.64
CA SER A 56 6.69 10.00 11.62
C SER A 56 5.49 9.09 11.92
N ILE A 57 4.29 9.51 11.52
CA ILE A 57 3.09 8.69 11.69
C ILE A 57 3.18 7.38 10.91
N LEU A 58 3.79 7.41 9.73
CA LEU A 58 3.94 6.22 8.91
C LEU A 58 4.86 5.19 9.58
N GLU A 59 5.87 5.64 10.34
CA GLU A 59 6.75 4.75 11.12
C GLU A 59 6.01 4.06 12.27
N VAL A 60 5.00 4.71 12.85
CA VAL A 60 4.25 4.19 14.00
C VAL A 60 3.04 3.36 13.55
N TYR A 61 2.31 3.81 12.53
CA TYR A 61 1.00 3.26 12.18
C TYR A 61 0.95 2.61 10.80
N GLY A 62 2.01 2.72 9.99
CA GLY A 62 2.03 2.24 8.61
C GLY A 62 0.87 2.82 7.80
N SER A 63 0.24 1.99 6.99
CA SER A 63 -0.91 2.37 6.15
C SER A 63 -2.13 2.86 6.95
N LYS A 64 -2.36 2.36 8.18
CA LYS A 64 -3.47 2.83 9.03
C LYS A 64 -3.32 4.30 9.44
N GLY A 65 -2.10 4.82 9.45
CA GLY A 65 -1.81 6.22 9.74
C GLY A 65 -1.87 7.14 8.53
N PHE A 66 -2.12 6.62 7.33
CA PHE A 66 -1.96 7.38 6.09
C PHE A 66 -2.79 8.66 6.05
N ASP A 67 -4.06 8.59 6.46
CA ASP A 67 -4.94 9.76 6.56
C ASP A 67 -4.38 10.82 7.51
N LYS A 68 -3.81 10.40 8.65
CA LYS A 68 -3.22 11.33 9.62
C LYS A 68 -1.90 11.91 9.13
N TYR A 69 -1.13 11.14 8.37
CA TYR A 69 0.09 11.60 7.71
C TYR A 69 -0.20 12.66 6.64
N ILE A 70 -1.19 12.45 5.77
CA ILE A 70 -1.65 13.47 4.80
C ILE A 70 -2.06 14.74 5.55
N ASN A 71 -2.73 14.59 6.69
CA ASN A 71 -3.14 15.69 7.56
C ASN A 71 -2.02 16.28 8.42
N LYS A 72 -0.75 15.96 8.14
CA LYS A 72 0.46 16.56 8.73
C LYS A 72 0.57 16.43 10.25
N PHE A 73 0.09 15.31 10.80
CA PHE A 73 0.32 14.99 12.20
C PHE A 73 1.71 14.38 12.41
N ILE A 74 2.32 14.68 13.55
CA ILE A 74 3.57 14.08 14.04
C ILE A 74 3.37 13.44 15.42
N MET A 75 4.25 12.51 15.79
CA MET A 75 4.18 11.82 17.09
C MET A 75 5.32 12.23 18.01
N ILE A 76 5.01 13.00 19.06
CA ILE A 76 5.95 13.32 20.13
C ILE A 76 5.61 12.48 21.35
N ASN A 77 6.58 11.67 21.79
CA ASN A 77 6.36 10.59 22.75
C ASN A 77 5.30 9.59 22.25
N ASN A 78 4.03 9.77 22.62
CA ASN A 78 2.86 9.08 22.04
C ASN A 78 1.66 10.03 21.83
N TYR A 79 1.89 11.35 21.87
CA TYR A 79 0.87 12.35 21.61
C TYR A 79 0.80 12.66 20.11
N PRO A 80 -0.40 12.65 19.51
CA PRO A 80 -0.61 13.18 18.17
C PRO A 80 -0.61 14.70 18.21
N ILE A 81 0.25 15.33 17.40
CA ILE A 81 0.34 16.79 17.32
C ILE A 81 0.19 17.21 15.86
N LYS A 82 -0.76 18.10 15.59
CA LYS A 82 -1.03 18.64 14.25
C LYS A 82 -0.41 20.02 14.05
N LYS A 83 -0.69 20.95 14.97
CA LYS A 83 -0.22 22.34 14.90
C LYS A 83 0.84 22.60 15.96
N VAL A 84 1.93 23.20 15.55
CA VAL A 84 3.08 23.49 16.41
C VAL A 84 3.35 24.99 16.42
N LYS A 85 3.85 25.49 17.55
CA LYS A 85 4.39 26.82 17.71
C LYS A 85 5.87 26.68 18.06
N ILE A 86 6.72 27.30 17.26
CA ILE A 86 8.15 27.41 17.53
C ILE A 86 8.53 28.88 17.66
N THR A 87 9.56 29.12 18.46
CA THR A 87 10.15 30.43 18.64
C THR A 87 11.66 30.26 18.58
N GLY A 88 12.34 31.11 17.83
CA GLY A 88 13.79 31.05 17.68
C GLY A 88 14.33 32.23 16.86
N LYS A 89 15.65 32.28 16.69
CA LYS A 89 16.33 33.28 15.88
C LYS A 89 16.38 32.85 14.42
N VAL A 90 16.20 33.82 13.53
CA VAL A 90 16.45 33.64 12.10
C VAL A 90 17.96 33.59 11.85
N ILE A 91 18.45 32.47 11.34
CA ILE A 91 19.88 32.25 11.07
C ILE A 91 20.20 32.15 9.56
N GLY A 92 19.19 32.05 8.71
CA GLY A 92 19.38 31.96 7.27
C GLY A 92 18.07 32.17 6.50
N GLU A 93 18.20 32.64 5.26
CA GLU A 93 17.07 32.95 4.39
C GLU A 93 17.40 32.52 2.96
N LYS A 94 16.45 31.86 2.30
CA LYS A 94 16.52 31.54 0.87
C LYS A 94 15.20 31.92 0.22
N PHE A 95 15.27 32.69 -0.85
CA PHE A 95 14.09 33.10 -1.61
C PHE A 95 13.88 32.20 -2.82
N LYS A 96 12.62 31.84 -3.07
CA LYS A 96 12.21 31.10 -4.27
C LYS A 96 11.16 31.92 -5.01
N ASP A 97 11.61 32.52 -6.11
CA ASP A 97 10.78 33.30 -7.01
C ASP A 97 10.32 32.44 -8.19
N TYR A 98 9.02 32.49 -8.46
CA TYR A 98 8.36 31.90 -9.62
C TYR A 98 7.59 32.98 -10.40
N SER A 99 7.90 34.27 -10.18
CA SER A 99 7.34 35.34 -11.00
C SER A 99 7.83 35.21 -12.44
N ASP A 100 6.89 35.08 -13.37
CA ASP A 100 7.17 35.26 -14.78
C ASP A 100 6.92 36.73 -15.13
N TRP A 101 7.85 37.36 -15.84
CA TRP A 101 7.69 38.71 -16.39
C TRP A 101 7.39 39.82 -15.36
N GLY A 102 7.79 39.64 -14.10
CA GLY A 102 7.62 40.65 -13.04
C GLY A 102 6.24 40.67 -12.37
N GLU A 103 5.33 39.75 -12.72
CA GLU A 103 4.07 39.59 -12.00
C GLU A 103 4.27 38.72 -10.76
N ARG A 104 3.84 39.22 -9.60
CA ARG A 104 3.94 38.47 -8.32
C ARG A 104 3.19 37.14 -8.42
N ASN A 105 3.91 36.04 -8.27
CA ASN A 105 3.32 34.71 -8.28
C ASN A 105 2.91 34.31 -6.85
N PRO A 106 1.66 33.87 -6.61
CA PRO A 106 1.24 33.38 -5.30
C PRO A 106 2.00 32.12 -4.83
N LYS A 107 2.75 31.48 -5.74
CA LYS A 107 3.64 30.36 -5.43
C LYS A 107 4.98 30.80 -4.84
N ASN A 108 5.30 32.09 -4.82
CA ASN A 108 6.53 32.59 -4.23
C ASN A 108 6.58 32.30 -2.72
N TYR A 109 7.73 31.83 -2.26
CA TYR A 109 7.94 31.52 -0.84
C TYR A 109 9.37 31.83 -0.40
N VAL A 110 9.50 32.02 0.91
CA VAL A 110 10.76 32.20 1.62
C VAL A 110 10.99 30.97 2.48
N LEU A 111 12.18 30.38 2.37
CA LEU A 111 12.66 29.39 3.33
C LEU A 111 13.49 30.13 4.37
N VAL A 112 13.01 30.14 5.61
CA VAL A 112 13.65 30.79 6.75
C VAL A 112 14.21 29.70 7.64
N THR A 113 15.52 29.68 7.87
CA THR A 113 16.14 28.76 8.81
C THR A 113 16.05 29.36 10.21
N VAL A 114 15.39 28.67 11.13
CA VAL A 114 15.16 29.10 12.51
C VAL A 114 15.89 28.17 13.48
N ASP A 115 16.54 28.75 14.48
CA ASP A 115 17.22 28.04 15.56
C ASP A 115 16.71 28.52 16.92
N ASP A 116 16.33 27.58 17.79
CA ASP A 116 15.88 27.83 19.16
C ASP A 116 16.88 27.37 20.22
N PHE A 117 18.09 26.97 19.78
CA PHE A 117 19.23 26.53 20.59
C PHE A 117 18.94 25.33 21.51
N SER A 118 17.89 24.55 21.22
CA SER A 118 17.48 23.41 22.06
C SER A 118 18.18 22.09 21.74
N GLY A 119 19.05 22.06 20.74
CA GLY A 119 19.67 20.84 20.21
C GLY A 119 21.14 20.99 19.87
N ASP A 120 21.72 19.92 19.29
CA ASP A 120 23.04 20.00 18.68
C ASP A 120 23.06 21.08 17.59
N LYS A 121 24.24 21.63 17.27
CA LYS A 121 24.41 22.74 16.31
C LYS A 121 23.80 22.52 14.91
N THR A 122 23.39 21.30 14.60
CA THR A 122 22.76 20.90 13.33
C THR A 122 21.24 20.81 13.39
N LEU A 123 20.63 20.93 14.58
CA LEU A 123 19.18 20.76 14.79
C LEU A 123 18.42 22.09 14.64
N ASN A 124 18.62 22.77 13.51
CA ASN A 124 17.74 23.85 13.06
C ASN A 124 16.54 23.28 12.28
N ILE A 125 15.59 24.14 11.94
CA ILE A 125 14.46 23.78 11.07
C ILE A 125 14.30 24.81 9.96
N GLU A 126 14.03 24.33 8.75
CA GLU A 126 13.62 25.18 7.64
C GLU A 126 12.12 25.45 7.73
N VAL A 127 11.76 26.72 7.76
CA VAL A 127 10.38 27.20 7.80
C VAL A 127 10.01 27.73 6.43
N LYS A 128 9.03 27.10 5.79
CA LYS A 128 8.49 27.52 4.51
C LYS A 128 7.34 28.51 4.73
N VAL A 129 7.56 29.76 4.32
CA VAL A 129 6.62 30.87 4.51
C VAL A 129 6.24 31.43 3.13
N LYS A 130 4.93 31.63 2.87
CA LYS A 130 4.51 32.35 1.65
C LYS A 130 5.08 33.77 1.65
N GLU A 131 5.51 34.27 0.49
CA GLU A 131 6.11 35.61 0.37
C GLU A 131 5.20 36.69 0.99
N ALA A 132 3.90 36.65 0.66
CA ALA A 132 2.92 37.60 1.19
C ALA A 132 2.84 37.58 2.73
N LEU A 133 2.88 36.39 3.34
CA LEU A 133 2.82 36.23 4.79
C LEU A 133 4.10 36.76 5.44
N TYR A 134 5.25 36.41 4.87
CA TYR A 134 6.57 36.86 5.34
C TYR A 134 6.67 38.40 5.33
N LEU A 135 6.31 39.04 4.21
CA LEU A 135 6.32 40.50 4.10
C LEU A 135 5.29 41.17 5.03
N SER A 136 4.10 40.57 5.18
CA SER A 136 3.06 41.11 6.08
C SER A 136 3.45 41.08 7.56
N ALA A 137 4.36 40.19 7.94
CA ALA A 137 4.90 40.10 9.29
C ALA A 137 5.98 41.16 9.58
N GLY A 138 6.30 42.04 8.62
CA GLY A 138 7.35 43.04 8.74
C GLY A 138 8.77 42.49 8.55
N LEU A 139 8.89 41.25 8.07
CA LEU A 139 10.18 40.67 7.69
C LEU A 139 10.57 41.18 6.29
N MET A 140 11.85 41.51 6.11
CA MET A 140 12.39 42.01 4.85
C MET A 140 13.62 41.19 4.47
N PHE A 141 13.74 40.91 3.18
CA PHE A 141 14.83 40.10 2.64
C PHE A 141 16.20 40.62 3.09
N ASN A 142 17.08 39.72 3.52
CA ASN A 142 18.47 40.00 3.94
C ASN A 142 18.64 40.87 5.19
N THR A 143 17.55 41.25 5.88
CA THR A 143 17.62 42.09 7.10
C THR A 143 17.04 41.40 8.33
N SER A 144 16.50 40.19 8.17
CA SER A 144 15.83 39.48 9.24
C SER A 144 16.76 38.61 10.07
N TYR A 145 18.03 38.46 9.67
CA TYR A 145 19.03 37.72 10.43
C TYR A 145 19.13 38.21 11.88
N GLY A 146 19.12 37.28 12.84
CA GLY A 146 19.17 37.57 14.27
C GLY A 146 17.84 37.99 14.90
N LYS A 147 16.80 38.30 14.11
CA LYS A 147 15.46 38.57 14.68
C LYS A 147 14.89 37.32 15.33
N ILE A 148 14.21 37.51 16.44
CA ILE A 148 13.48 36.45 17.13
C ILE A 148 12.07 36.41 16.53
N VAL A 149 11.72 35.26 15.99
CA VAL A 149 10.42 35.02 15.35
C VAL A 149 9.64 33.96 16.10
N GLU A 150 8.33 34.16 16.17
CA GLU A 150 7.36 33.13 16.53
C GLU A 150 6.69 32.63 15.25
N VAL A 151 6.65 31.32 15.06
CA VAL A 151 6.06 30.66 13.89
C VAL A 151 5.05 29.63 14.36
N VAL A 152 3.84 29.71 13.80
CA VAL A 152 2.80 28.70 13.96
C VAL A 152 2.56 28.00 12.62
N GLY A 153 2.54 26.67 12.63
CA GLY A 153 2.41 25.91 11.40
C GLY A 153 2.20 24.42 11.61
N VAL A 154 2.32 23.69 10.51
CA VAL A 154 2.26 22.23 10.46
C VAL A 154 3.58 21.66 9.97
N VAL A 155 4.03 20.56 10.57
CA VAL A 155 5.30 19.93 10.20
C VAL A 155 5.10 19.05 8.97
N ASN A 156 6.03 19.15 8.03
CA ASN A 156 6.05 18.35 6.82
C ASN A 156 7.34 17.54 6.75
N ASP A 157 7.21 16.25 6.45
CA ASP A 157 8.33 15.34 6.23
C ASP A 157 8.67 15.34 4.73
N LEU A 158 9.81 15.91 4.33
CA LEU A 158 10.29 15.96 2.95
C LEU A 158 11.66 15.26 2.85
N SER A 159 11.71 14.10 2.17
CA SER A 159 12.96 13.38 1.86
C SER A 159 13.94 13.28 3.04
N SER A 160 13.44 12.83 4.19
CA SER A 160 14.19 12.65 5.45
C SER A 160 14.60 13.94 6.17
N LYS A 161 14.14 15.11 5.72
CA LYS A 161 14.23 16.38 6.46
C LYS A 161 12.84 16.85 6.86
N ARG A 162 12.77 17.53 8.01
CA ARG A 162 11.53 18.14 8.50
C ARG A 162 11.56 19.62 8.17
N GLU A 163 10.49 20.08 7.54
CA GLU A 163 10.23 21.50 7.32
C GLU A 163 8.95 21.90 8.06
N LEU A 164 8.87 23.16 8.47
CA LEU A 164 7.65 23.72 9.04
C LEU A 164 6.93 24.56 7.98
N LEU A 165 5.70 24.18 7.65
CA LEU A 165 4.83 24.97 6.78
C LEU A 165 4.14 26.04 7.63
N ALA A 166 4.57 27.29 7.50
CA ALA A 166 4.05 28.39 8.31
C ALA A 166 2.63 28.78 7.86
N GLU A 167 1.70 28.74 8.81
CA GLU A 167 0.38 29.37 8.69
C GLU A 167 0.43 30.82 9.19
N TYR A 168 1.31 31.09 10.16
CA TYR A 168 1.52 32.40 10.77
C TYR A 168 2.98 32.57 11.17
N ILE A 169 3.50 33.79 11.02
CA ILE A 169 4.82 34.20 11.49
C ILE A 169 4.74 35.63 12.00
N SER A 170 5.43 35.93 13.10
CA SER A 170 5.58 37.27 13.62
C SER A 170 6.97 37.50 14.21
N ILE A 171 7.48 38.72 14.06
CA ILE A 171 8.66 39.18 14.78
C ILE A 171 8.22 39.48 16.21
N ILE A 172 8.83 38.80 17.17
CA ILE A 172 8.58 39.06 18.59
C ILE A 172 9.71 39.85 19.23
N GLY A 173 10.90 39.83 18.63
CA GLY A 173 12.05 40.57 19.15
C GLY A 173 13.25 40.66 18.20
N ASN A 174 14.28 41.34 18.67
CA ASN A 174 15.56 41.55 18.00
C ASN A 174 16.68 40.69 18.61
N ASN A 175 17.89 40.77 18.04
CA ASN A 175 19.00 39.87 18.40
C ASN A 175 19.43 39.94 19.88
N ASP A 176 19.24 41.09 20.53
CA ASP A 176 19.76 41.39 21.87
C ASP A 176 18.73 41.14 23.01
N GLU A 177 17.53 40.67 22.68
CA GLU A 177 16.41 40.48 23.63
C GLU A 177 16.37 39.04 24.15
N LEU A 178 17.37 38.68 24.95
CA LEU A 178 17.53 37.35 25.55
C LEU A 178 16.37 36.97 26.49
N ASP A 179 15.73 37.97 27.12
CA ASP A 179 14.58 37.80 27.99
C ASP A 179 13.39 37.13 27.28
N LEU A 180 13.14 37.49 26.01
CA LEU A 180 12.12 36.86 25.18
C LEU A 180 12.44 35.39 24.87
N GLU A 181 13.71 35.07 24.64
CA GLU A 181 14.15 33.68 24.44
C GLU A 181 13.94 32.85 25.71
N ILE A 182 14.31 33.41 26.87
CA ILE A 182 14.13 32.77 28.17
C ILE A 182 12.65 32.54 28.47
N GLU A 183 11.78 33.51 28.20
CA GLU A 183 10.33 33.36 28.39
C GLU A 183 9.76 32.25 27.49
N SER A 184 10.18 32.21 26.22
CA SER A 184 9.77 31.14 25.30
C SER A 184 10.26 29.76 25.75
N TRP A 185 11.53 29.65 26.18
CA TRP A 185 12.05 28.39 26.71
C TRP A 185 11.32 27.94 27.96
N LYS A 186 10.95 28.88 28.84
CA LYS A 186 10.15 28.60 30.03
C LYS A 186 8.78 28.05 29.65
N GLU A 187 8.06 28.68 28.72
CA GLU A 187 6.76 28.19 28.21
C GLU A 187 6.89 26.75 27.68
N LYS A 188 7.86 26.49 26.80
CA LYS A 188 8.10 25.16 26.21
C LYS A 188 8.47 24.13 27.28
N LEU A 189 9.31 24.48 28.27
CA LEU A 189 9.71 23.58 29.35
C LEU A 189 8.54 23.26 30.28
N GLU A 190 7.70 24.23 30.62
CA GLU A 190 6.51 24.03 31.45
C GLU A 190 5.50 23.15 30.73
N PHE A 191 5.26 23.38 29.43
CA PHE A 191 4.40 22.52 28.62
C PHE A 191 4.96 21.09 28.52
N ARG A 192 6.25 20.96 28.22
CA ARG A 192 6.92 19.66 28.13
C ARG A 192 6.82 18.89 29.45
N LYS A 193 7.06 19.55 30.59
CA LYS A 193 6.97 18.92 31.91
C LYS A 193 5.55 18.51 32.26
N SER A 194 4.56 19.36 31.98
CA SER A 194 3.17 19.13 32.37
C SER A 194 2.45 18.08 31.52
N ILE A 195 2.74 18.02 30.21
CA ILE A 195 1.98 17.18 29.26
C ILE A 195 2.88 16.13 28.59
N LEU A 196 3.99 16.53 27.96
CA LEU A 196 4.74 15.62 27.08
C LEU A 196 5.69 14.66 27.82
N SER A 197 6.03 14.96 29.08
CA SER A 197 6.99 14.20 29.90
C SER A 197 6.46 12.80 30.25
N SER A 198 5.18 12.71 30.62
CA SER A 198 4.46 11.47 30.82
C SER A 198 3.79 11.05 29.52
N PRO A 199 3.80 9.76 29.18
CA PRO A 199 3.07 9.27 28.01
C PRO A 199 1.58 9.51 28.21
N TRP A 200 0.88 9.84 27.13
CA TRP A 200 -0.57 9.90 27.10
C TRP A 200 -1.14 8.55 27.52
N ILE A 201 -2.09 8.58 28.45
CA ILE A 201 -2.91 7.44 28.82
C ILE A 201 -4.34 7.75 28.43
N TYR A 202 -4.87 7.01 27.46
CA TYR A 202 -6.27 7.05 27.09
C TYR A 202 -7.04 6.04 27.93
N GLU A 203 -7.98 6.53 28.73
CA GLU A 203 -8.95 5.70 29.44
C GLU A 203 -10.28 5.74 28.66
N PRO A 204 -10.77 4.61 28.12
CA PRO A 204 -12.05 4.60 27.44
C PRO A 204 -13.15 5.02 28.43
N PRO A 205 -14.13 5.82 27.98
CA PRO A 205 -15.24 6.22 28.84
C PRO A 205 -15.90 4.96 29.38
N LYS A 206 -15.96 4.86 30.72
CA LYS A 206 -16.62 3.75 31.40
C LYS A 206 -18.07 3.76 30.95
N MET A 207 -18.42 2.88 30.01
CA MET A 207 -19.82 2.61 29.71
C MET A 207 -20.43 2.19 31.03
N ALA A 208 -21.31 3.01 31.59
CA ALA A 208 -22.12 2.60 32.71
C ALA A 208 -22.83 1.34 32.25
N TYR A 209 -22.39 0.18 32.74
CA TYR A 209 -23.09 -1.08 32.59
C TYR A 209 -24.44 -0.90 33.29
N THR A 210 -25.41 -0.29 32.61
CA THR A 210 -26.78 -0.71 32.79
C THR A 210 -26.79 -2.12 32.24
N PRO A 211 -27.03 -3.15 33.06
CA PRO A 211 -27.12 -4.51 32.57
C PRO A 211 -28.33 -4.53 31.62
N MET A 212 -28.08 -4.32 30.33
CA MET A 212 -29.02 -4.72 29.30
C MET A 212 -29.10 -6.23 29.43
N THR A 213 -30.14 -6.69 30.12
CA THR A 213 -30.65 -8.05 29.99
C THR A 213 -30.94 -8.26 28.51
N TYR A 214 -29.96 -8.78 27.78
CA TYR A 214 -30.18 -9.47 26.53
C TYR A 214 -31.02 -10.70 26.88
N THR A 215 -32.33 -10.51 26.95
CA THR A 215 -33.22 -11.61 26.64
C THR A 215 -33.01 -11.84 25.15
N GLU A 216 -32.38 -12.96 24.81
CA GLU A 216 -32.38 -13.44 23.43
C GLU A 216 -33.81 -13.27 22.90
N PRO A 217 -34.02 -12.57 21.78
CA PRO A 217 -35.35 -12.43 21.22
C PRO A 217 -35.85 -13.85 20.96
N LYS A 218 -36.86 -14.28 21.73
CA LYS A 218 -37.50 -15.59 21.55
C LYS A 218 -37.88 -15.66 20.08
N LEU A 219 -37.20 -16.52 19.32
CA LEU A 219 -37.57 -16.84 17.95
C LEU A 219 -39.07 -17.12 17.95
N LEU A 220 -39.84 -16.21 17.36
CA LEU A 220 -41.27 -16.38 17.24
C LEU A 220 -41.50 -17.68 16.48
N ARG A 221 -42.48 -18.49 16.90
CA ARG A 221 -42.86 -19.75 16.25
C ARG A 221 -43.01 -19.60 14.72
N LYS A 222 -43.41 -18.40 14.30
CA LYS A 222 -43.48 -17.93 12.91
C LYS A 222 -42.17 -18.03 12.13
N ASP A 223 -41.02 -17.77 12.75
CA ASP A 223 -39.69 -17.84 12.12
C ASP A 223 -39.19 -19.28 12.00
N TYR A 224 -39.55 -20.14 12.96
CA TYR A 224 -39.31 -21.59 12.87
C TYR A 224 -40.14 -22.23 11.74
N ASP A 225 -41.42 -21.87 11.65
CA ASP A 225 -42.33 -22.37 10.61
C ASP A 225 -41.92 -21.88 9.22
N ARG A 226 -41.41 -20.64 9.11
CA ARG A 226 -40.86 -20.10 7.86
C ARG A 226 -39.58 -20.81 7.41
N LYS A 227 -38.75 -21.26 8.36
CA LYS A 227 -37.55 -22.06 8.07
C LYS A 227 -37.90 -23.49 7.64
N LYS A 228 -38.95 -24.08 8.25
CA LYS A 228 -39.48 -25.40 7.89
C LYS A 228 -40.21 -25.40 6.54
N PHE A 229 -40.93 -24.33 6.21
CA PHE A 229 -41.57 -24.14 4.91
C PHE A 229 -40.53 -24.02 3.78
N LYS A 230 -39.41 -23.32 4.03
CA LYS A 230 -38.29 -23.24 3.06
C LYS A 230 -37.59 -24.57 2.82
N GLN A 231 -37.57 -25.47 3.79
CA GLN A 231 -36.98 -26.80 3.65
C GLN A 231 -37.89 -27.80 2.92
N ASN A 232 -39.20 -27.55 2.89
CA ASN A 232 -40.19 -28.43 2.24
C ASN A 232 -40.56 -27.99 0.81
N LEU A 233 -40.01 -26.90 0.30
CA LEU A 233 -40.09 -26.56 -1.12
C LEU A 233 -39.06 -27.38 -1.89
N GLY A 234 -39.43 -28.64 -2.18
CA GLY A 234 -38.81 -29.43 -3.23
C GLY A 234 -38.98 -28.72 -4.56
N ILE A 235 -37.88 -28.56 -5.29
CA ILE A 235 -37.82 -27.94 -6.61
C ILE A 235 -38.63 -28.84 -7.56
N ILE A 236 -39.76 -28.32 -8.02
CA ILE A 236 -40.47 -28.84 -9.20
C ILE A 236 -39.83 -28.12 -10.38
N ASP A 237 -39.12 -28.86 -11.23
CA ASP A 237 -38.68 -28.36 -12.52
C ASP A 237 -39.92 -28.21 -13.41
N VAL A 238 -40.23 -26.95 -13.75
CA VAL A 238 -41.20 -26.61 -14.78
C VAL A 238 -40.40 -26.05 -15.94
N ASP A 239 -40.17 -26.88 -16.95
CA ASP A 239 -39.85 -26.43 -18.30
C ASP A 239 -41.00 -25.54 -18.78
N ASN A 240 -40.69 -24.27 -19.08
CA ASN A 240 -41.47 -23.50 -20.04
C ASN A 240 -40.62 -22.38 -20.64
N ASP A 241 -40.59 -22.43 -21.96
CA ASP A 241 -39.92 -21.53 -22.89
C ASP A 241 -40.45 -20.08 -22.84
N ASN A 242 -39.56 -19.19 -23.30
CA ASN A 242 -39.74 -17.77 -23.66
C ASN A 242 -39.57 -16.73 -22.54
N ASP A 243 -38.33 -16.29 -22.31
CA ASP A 243 -37.85 -14.96 -22.73
C ASP A 243 -36.36 -14.74 -22.36
N PHE A 244 -35.63 -14.10 -23.28
CA PHE A 244 -34.17 -13.97 -23.34
C PHE A 244 -33.56 -13.17 -22.16
N ILE A 245 -32.92 -13.86 -21.21
CA ILE A 245 -31.74 -13.39 -20.45
C ILE A 245 -30.82 -14.60 -20.22
N PRO A 246 -29.53 -14.61 -20.61
CA PRO A 246 -28.68 -15.77 -20.42
C PRO A 246 -28.44 -16.05 -18.93
N SER A 247 -28.74 -17.28 -18.49
CA SER A 247 -28.54 -17.81 -17.13
C SER A 247 -27.06 -18.05 -16.77
N ILE A 248 -26.16 -17.14 -17.13
CA ILE A 248 -24.70 -17.27 -16.95
C ILE A 248 -24.25 -17.04 -15.49
N PHE A 249 -25.14 -16.60 -14.59
CA PHE A 249 -24.72 -16.06 -13.29
C PHE A 249 -25.39 -16.70 -12.06
N ARG A 250 -25.98 -17.91 -12.16
CA ARG A 250 -26.84 -18.43 -11.08
C ARG A 250 -26.36 -19.65 -10.28
N GLU A 251 -25.17 -20.21 -10.50
CA GLU A 251 -24.76 -21.44 -9.80
C GLU A 251 -23.33 -21.37 -9.26
N ASP A 252 -23.14 -20.74 -8.11
CA ASP A 252 -21.93 -20.91 -7.27
C ASP A 252 -22.13 -22.11 -6.34
N SER A 253 -21.84 -23.33 -6.81
CA SER A 253 -21.55 -24.52 -5.98
C SER A 253 -20.94 -25.65 -6.81
N MET A 254 -19.73 -25.46 -7.32
CA MET A 254 -18.90 -26.58 -7.80
C MET A 254 -18.10 -27.17 -6.63
N LEU A 255 -18.64 -28.21 -6.00
CA LEU A 255 -17.87 -29.12 -5.15
C LEU A 255 -17.15 -30.14 -6.05
N LEU A 256 -15.81 -30.10 -6.05
CA LEU A 256 -14.97 -31.15 -6.63
C LEU A 256 -15.24 -32.47 -5.90
N ARG A 257 -16.00 -33.38 -6.55
CA ARG A 257 -16.11 -34.78 -6.10
C ARG A 257 -14.87 -35.54 -6.57
N GLN A 258 -14.01 -35.93 -5.63
CA GLN A 258 -13.09 -37.05 -5.86
C GLN A 258 -13.91 -38.34 -6.07
N PRO A 259 -13.56 -39.19 -7.06
CA PRO A 259 -14.19 -40.49 -7.19
C PRO A 259 -13.68 -41.44 -6.10
N LEU A 260 -14.55 -41.72 -5.12
CA LEU A 260 -14.37 -42.82 -4.16
C LEU A 260 -14.48 -44.16 -4.89
N ARG A 261 -13.39 -44.94 -4.86
CA ARG A 261 -13.43 -46.37 -5.16
C ARG A 261 -14.14 -47.09 -4.02
N SER A 262 -15.12 -47.89 -4.40
CA SER A 262 -15.87 -48.81 -3.55
C SER A 262 -15.02 -50.01 -3.14
N CYS A 263 -15.02 -50.34 -1.85
CA CYS A 263 -15.14 -51.74 -1.41
C CYS A 263 -15.72 -51.81 0.01
N HIS A 264 -16.79 -52.57 0.13
CA HIS A 264 -17.39 -53.05 1.37
C HIS A 264 -16.49 -54.11 2.03
N ASN A 265 -16.35 -54.08 3.36
CA ASN A 265 -16.96 -55.09 4.27
C ASN A 265 -16.40 -55.00 5.71
N VAL A 266 -17.34 -54.79 6.64
CA VAL A 266 -17.60 -55.55 7.89
C VAL A 266 -16.59 -55.52 9.06
N ILE A 267 -17.00 -54.77 10.12
CA ILE A 267 -17.09 -55.08 11.58
C ILE A 267 -15.90 -55.80 12.26
N ASP A 268 -15.24 -55.18 13.26
CA ASP A 268 -15.57 -55.35 14.70
C ASP A 268 -14.77 -54.41 15.63
N LEU A 269 -15.35 -54.15 16.80
CA LEU A 269 -14.88 -53.34 17.92
C LEU A 269 -13.67 -53.96 18.65
N THR A 270 -12.72 -53.14 19.10
CA THR A 270 -12.24 -52.99 20.50
C THR A 270 -10.94 -52.17 20.57
N ASP A 271 -10.94 -51.12 21.39
CA ASP A 271 -9.75 -50.61 22.13
C ASP A 271 -9.51 -51.54 23.35
N PRO A 272 -8.37 -51.51 24.11
CA PRO A 272 -7.29 -50.48 24.16
C PRO A 272 -5.85 -51.06 24.24
N THR A 273 -4.82 -50.20 24.30
CA THR A 273 -3.77 -50.09 25.36
C THR A 273 -2.40 -49.59 24.86
N GLU A 274 -1.78 -48.85 25.78
CA GLU A 274 -0.47 -48.21 25.85
C GLU A 274 0.72 -49.13 25.52
N GLU A 275 1.81 -48.59 24.97
CA GLU A 275 3.10 -48.41 25.67
C GLU A 275 4.24 -48.03 24.69
N ASP A 276 5.23 -47.38 25.29
CA ASP A 276 6.46 -46.81 24.76
C ASP A 276 7.36 -47.80 23.99
N GLU A 277 8.22 -47.27 23.11
CA GLU A 277 9.68 -47.39 23.20
C GLU A 277 10.37 -46.90 21.90
N ASN A 278 11.08 -45.78 22.03
CA ASN A 278 12.34 -45.51 21.31
C ASN A 278 13.43 -46.46 21.90
N PRO A 279 14.53 -46.81 21.20
CA PRO A 279 15.46 -45.80 20.66
C PRO A 279 16.29 -46.17 19.41
N GLU A 280 16.87 -45.11 18.84
CA GLU A 280 18.23 -44.91 18.27
C GLU A 280 18.98 -46.06 17.54
N ILE A 281 19.65 -45.72 16.44
CA ILE A 281 21.13 -45.59 16.34
C ILE A 281 21.58 -45.47 14.85
N ASN A 282 22.26 -44.35 14.58
CA ASN A 282 23.43 -44.10 13.72
C ASN A 282 23.64 -44.85 12.38
N LYS A 283 23.99 -44.05 11.36
CA LYS A 283 25.28 -44.15 10.65
C LYS A 283 25.61 -42.90 9.84
N GLU A 284 26.71 -42.24 10.23
CA GLU A 284 27.51 -41.33 9.40
C GLU A 284 28.21 -42.10 8.26
N PHE A 285 28.50 -41.44 7.12
CA PHE A 285 29.81 -41.42 6.47
C PHE A 285 29.83 -40.47 5.23
N ASP A 286 30.40 -39.31 5.49
CA ASP A 286 31.36 -38.46 4.76
C ASP A 286 31.97 -38.81 3.36
N VAL A 287 32.16 -37.71 2.59
CA VAL A 287 33.34 -37.28 1.79
C VAL A 287 33.53 -37.64 0.27
N ASN A 288 33.59 -36.54 -0.52
CA ASN A 288 34.32 -36.20 -1.77
C ASN A 288 34.16 -36.94 -3.11
N ARG A 289 33.91 -36.15 -4.18
CA ARG A 289 34.82 -35.91 -5.34
C ARG A 289 34.11 -35.03 -6.39
N GLU A 290 34.60 -33.82 -6.66
CA GLU A 290 35.60 -33.40 -7.67
C GLU A 290 34.91 -32.70 -8.87
N PHE A 291 35.45 -31.52 -9.17
CA PHE A 291 35.11 -30.62 -10.27
C PHE A 291 35.58 -31.20 -11.61
N GLU A 292 34.83 -30.95 -12.67
CA GLU A 292 35.42 -30.71 -13.99
C GLU A 292 34.73 -29.50 -14.65
N VAL A 293 35.59 -28.59 -15.10
CA VAL A 293 35.33 -27.34 -15.81
C VAL A 293 35.50 -27.64 -17.29
N GLU A 294 34.55 -27.22 -18.13
CA GLU A 294 34.81 -26.96 -19.54
C GLU A 294 34.44 -25.50 -19.84
N GLU A 295 35.48 -24.69 -20.06
CA GLU A 295 35.41 -23.41 -20.77
C GLU A 295 35.31 -23.69 -22.27
N ILE A 296 34.34 -23.09 -22.96
CA ILE A 296 34.48 -22.71 -24.38
C ILE A 296 33.84 -21.33 -24.60
N ASP A 297 34.75 -20.37 -24.73
CA ASP A 297 34.89 -19.32 -25.73
C ASP A 297 33.83 -18.23 -25.95
N GLU A 298 34.35 -17.00 -25.97
CA GLU A 298 33.68 -15.72 -26.10
C GLU A 298 33.15 -15.49 -27.52
N GLY A 299 31.84 -15.29 -27.62
CA GLY A 299 31.19 -14.71 -28.79
C GLY A 299 30.60 -13.35 -28.44
N VAL A 300 31.38 -12.29 -28.66
CA VAL A 300 30.95 -10.89 -28.61
C VAL A 300 29.80 -10.66 -29.61
N ILE A 301 28.59 -10.37 -29.14
CA ILE A 301 27.59 -9.60 -29.88
C ILE A 301 26.98 -8.56 -28.92
N SER A 302 27.24 -7.31 -29.25
CA SER A 302 26.71 -6.09 -28.63
C SER A 302 25.25 -5.86 -29.04
N ASP A 303 24.47 -5.38 -28.06
CA ASP A 303 23.25 -4.58 -28.09
C ASP A 303 22.45 -4.45 -29.39
N SER A 304 21.15 -4.78 -29.32
CA SER A 304 20.04 -3.82 -29.54
C SER A 304 18.67 -4.49 -29.43
N GLU A 305 17.73 -3.77 -28.79
CA GLU A 305 16.27 -3.89 -28.88
C GLU A 305 15.58 -5.20 -28.43
N VAL A 306 15.21 -5.25 -27.15
CA VAL A 306 14.04 -6.05 -26.73
C VAL A 306 12.80 -5.16 -26.88
N GLN A 307 12.08 -5.39 -27.97
CA GLN A 307 10.73 -4.88 -28.22
C GLN A 307 9.80 -5.18 -27.06
N ILE A 308 9.23 -4.13 -26.47
CA ILE A 308 7.97 -4.23 -25.74
C ILE A 308 6.90 -4.48 -26.80
N LEU A 309 6.42 -5.73 -26.82
CA LEU A 309 5.46 -6.34 -27.76
C LEU A 309 4.44 -5.37 -28.41
N GLU A 310 4.73 -4.92 -29.64
CA GLU A 310 3.72 -4.77 -30.69
C GLU A 310 3.52 -6.14 -31.35
N VAL A 311 2.38 -6.78 -31.12
CA VAL A 311 2.04 -8.06 -31.74
C VAL A 311 1.50 -7.80 -33.14
N ASN A 312 2.37 -7.91 -34.15
CA ASN A 312 1.96 -8.28 -35.50
C ASN A 312 2.77 -9.49 -35.97
N GLN A 313 2.06 -10.62 -36.05
CA GLN A 313 2.35 -11.83 -36.83
C GLN A 313 3.64 -12.61 -36.51
N VAL A 314 3.47 -13.80 -35.93
CA VAL A 314 4.37 -14.93 -36.20
C VAL A 314 3.55 -16.17 -36.48
N HIS A 315 3.48 -16.54 -37.76
CA HIS A 315 3.16 -17.88 -38.21
C HIS A 315 4.45 -18.73 -38.26
N SER A 316 4.35 -19.94 -37.70
CA SER A 316 5.10 -21.16 -38.08
C SER A 316 6.55 -21.34 -37.60
N ARG A 317 6.75 -22.26 -36.63
CA ARG A 317 7.26 -23.65 -36.83
C ARG A 317 7.84 -24.23 -35.52
N GLY A 318 7.46 -25.48 -35.21
CA GLY A 318 8.36 -26.44 -34.54
C GLY A 318 8.13 -26.73 -33.04
N SER A 319 7.18 -27.63 -32.76
CA SER A 319 7.20 -28.64 -31.69
C SER A 319 7.92 -28.32 -30.35
N ASN A 320 7.20 -27.60 -29.49
CA ASN A 320 7.11 -27.73 -28.00
C ASN A 320 6.41 -26.49 -27.39
N THR A 321 5.58 -25.80 -28.17
CA THR A 321 5.13 -24.42 -27.93
C THR A 321 3.74 -24.30 -27.28
N GLY A 322 3.04 -25.41 -27.03
CA GLY A 322 1.67 -25.37 -26.47
C GLY A 322 1.61 -24.73 -25.08
N VAL A 323 2.63 -25.00 -24.24
CA VAL A 323 2.70 -24.45 -22.88
C VAL A 323 3.16 -22.98 -22.86
N THR A 324 3.98 -22.56 -23.83
CA THR A 324 4.51 -21.19 -23.88
C THR A 324 3.51 -20.21 -24.50
N LEU A 325 2.76 -20.62 -25.53
CA LEU A 325 1.70 -19.80 -26.14
C LEU A 325 0.56 -19.53 -25.15
N GLN A 326 0.12 -20.55 -24.41
CA GLN A 326 -0.97 -20.41 -23.45
C GLN A 326 -0.61 -19.46 -22.29
N ALA A 327 0.63 -19.49 -21.80
CA ALA A 327 1.11 -18.61 -20.74
C ALA A 327 1.23 -17.14 -21.18
N ILE A 328 1.59 -16.88 -22.44
CA ILE A 328 1.69 -15.52 -23.01
C ILE A 328 0.30 -14.90 -23.13
N GLU A 329 -0.70 -15.67 -23.57
CA GLU A 329 -2.07 -15.19 -23.70
C GLU A 329 -2.76 -14.97 -22.34
N GLU A 330 -2.51 -15.85 -21.36
CA GLU A 330 -3.03 -15.67 -20.00
C GLU A 330 -2.47 -14.38 -19.36
N PHE A 331 -1.19 -14.09 -19.57
CA PHE A 331 -0.56 -12.84 -19.14
C PHE A 331 -1.19 -11.63 -19.83
N GLN A 332 -1.35 -11.66 -21.15
CA GLN A 332 -1.93 -10.56 -21.92
C GLN A 332 -3.38 -10.30 -21.51
N LEU A 333 -4.17 -11.36 -21.32
CA LEU A 333 -5.55 -11.25 -20.86
C LEU A 333 -5.62 -10.67 -19.44
N THR A 334 -4.74 -11.12 -18.53
CA THR A 334 -4.65 -10.57 -17.17
C THR A 334 -4.30 -9.08 -17.18
N LEU A 335 -3.35 -8.68 -18.03
CA LEU A 335 -2.94 -7.28 -18.16
C LEU A 335 -4.08 -6.41 -18.70
N GLU A 336 -4.81 -6.87 -19.72
CA GLU A 336 -5.96 -6.12 -20.28
C GLU A 336 -7.11 -5.97 -19.28
N PHE A 337 -7.32 -6.95 -18.40
CA PHE A 337 -8.25 -6.78 -17.26
C PHE A 337 -7.81 -5.63 -16.36
N ILE A 338 -6.52 -5.61 -15.99
CA ILE A 338 -5.94 -4.56 -15.14
C ILE A 338 -6.06 -3.19 -15.82
N VAL A 339 -5.65 -3.09 -17.08
CA VAL A 339 -5.72 -1.85 -17.88
C VAL A 339 -7.15 -1.34 -18.00
N TRP A 340 -8.13 -2.21 -18.23
CA TRP A 340 -9.54 -1.81 -18.26
C TRP A 340 -9.98 -1.23 -16.91
N MET A 341 -9.60 -1.86 -15.80
CA MET A 341 -9.93 -1.37 -14.46
C MET A 341 -9.29 -0.03 -14.15
N LEU A 342 -8.03 0.17 -14.57
CA LEU A 342 -7.34 1.45 -14.40
C LEU A 342 -7.95 2.57 -15.25
N LYS A 343 -8.45 2.24 -16.45
CA LYS A 343 -9.00 3.22 -17.39
C LYS A 343 -10.48 3.56 -17.14
N TYR A 344 -11.28 2.58 -16.75
CA TYR A 344 -12.74 2.68 -16.73
C TYR A 344 -13.39 2.29 -15.39
N GLY A 345 -12.62 1.74 -14.45
CA GLY A 345 -13.17 1.29 -13.17
C GLY A 345 -13.65 2.47 -12.32
N GLN A 346 -14.97 2.64 -12.22
CA GLN A 346 -15.59 3.38 -11.11
C GLN A 346 -15.98 2.35 -10.06
N SER A 347 -15.46 2.48 -8.84
CA SER A 347 -15.73 1.50 -7.78
C SER A 347 -17.08 1.76 -7.10
N PRO A 348 -17.95 0.74 -6.93
CA PRO A 348 -17.89 -0.62 -7.48
C PRO A 348 -18.48 -0.75 -8.90
N PHE A 349 -17.97 -1.68 -9.71
CA PHE A 349 -18.51 -2.03 -11.05
C PHE A 349 -18.88 -3.52 -11.14
N LYS A 350 -19.63 -3.93 -12.18
CA LYS A 350 -20.04 -5.33 -12.34
C LYS A 350 -19.03 -6.13 -13.15
N LEU A 351 -18.81 -7.39 -12.76
CA LEU A 351 -17.92 -8.29 -13.49
C LEU A 351 -18.32 -8.47 -14.97
N ALA A 352 -19.62 -8.36 -15.28
CA ALA A 352 -20.16 -8.39 -16.63
C ALA A 352 -19.63 -7.24 -17.51
N ASP A 353 -19.28 -6.09 -16.92
CA ASP A 353 -18.78 -4.92 -17.65
C ASP A 353 -17.40 -5.21 -18.27
N ILE A 354 -16.54 -5.92 -17.53
CA ILE A 354 -15.23 -6.40 -18.05
C ILE A 354 -15.45 -7.45 -19.13
N TYR A 355 -16.34 -8.42 -18.90
CA TYR A 355 -16.59 -9.50 -19.86
C TYR A 355 -17.07 -8.98 -21.23
N ASN A 356 -17.87 -7.91 -21.21
CA ASN A 356 -18.43 -7.30 -22.42
C ASN A 356 -17.48 -6.31 -23.11
N TYR A 357 -16.33 -5.99 -22.51
CA TYR A 357 -15.35 -5.12 -23.14
C TYR A 357 -14.75 -5.77 -24.40
N SER A 358 -14.81 -5.07 -25.53
CA SER A 358 -14.52 -5.65 -26.86
C SER A 358 -13.15 -6.31 -26.96
N LYS A 359 -12.10 -5.70 -26.37
CA LYS A 359 -10.75 -6.28 -26.37
C LYS A 359 -10.66 -7.54 -25.52
N VAL A 360 -11.21 -7.52 -24.31
CA VAL A 360 -11.21 -8.68 -23.40
C VAL A 360 -12.03 -9.82 -23.99
N LYS A 361 -13.21 -9.51 -24.55
CA LYS A 361 -14.06 -10.50 -25.22
C LYS A 361 -13.33 -11.18 -26.39
N HIS A 362 -12.65 -10.41 -27.23
CA HIS A 362 -11.88 -10.94 -28.36
C HIS A 362 -10.69 -11.80 -27.90
N LEU A 363 -9.99 -11.40 -26.84
CA LEU A 363 -8.89 -12.20 -26.27
C LEU A 363 -9.40 -13.52 -25.67
N ILE A 364 -10.52 -13.50 -24.95
CA ILE A 364 -11.16 -14.71 -24.42
C ILE A 364 -11.61 -15.63 -25.57
N GLU A 365 -12.12 -15.05 -26.66
CA GLU A 365 -12.49 -15.79 -27.86
C GLU A 365 -11.29 -16.48 -28.49
N ASN A 366 -10.20 -15.76 -28.72
CA ASN A 366 -8.98 -16.31 -29.28
C ASN A 366 -8.37 -17.40 -28.40
N SER A 367 -8.26 -17.16 -27.10
CA SER A 367 -7.72 -18.14 -26.16
C SER A 367 -8.61 -19.37 -26.03
N ALA A 368 -9.94 -19.24 -26.14
CA ALA A 368 -10.84 -20.39 -26.18
C ALA A 368 -10.64 -21.22 -27.45
N HIS A 369 -10.49 -20.57 -28.62
CA HIS A 369 -10.21 -21.27 -29.87
C HIS A 369 -8.88 -22.01 -29.84
N LEU A 370 -7.83 -21.43 -29.26
CA LEU A 370 -6.51 -22.06 -29.16
C LEU A 370 -6.48 -23.20 -28.14
N LYS A 371 -7.16 -23.06 -27.01
CA LYS A 371 -7.29 -24.14 -26.02
C LYS A 371 -8.03 -25.35 -26.60
N LEU A 372 -9.01 -25.13 -27.48
CA LEU A 372 -9.72 -26.19 -28.20
C LEU A 372 -8.88 -26.83 -29.31
N LEU A 373 -8.07 -26.05 -30.03
CA LEU A 373 -7.13 -26.58 -31.03
C LEU A 373 -6.01 -27.43 -30.40
N SER A 374 -5.75 -27.24 -29.11
CA SER A 374 -4.72 -27.97 -28.34
C SER A 374 -5.25 -29.23 -27.65
N GLY A 375 -6.58 -29.46 -27.66
CA GLY A 375 -7.24 -30.60 -27.02
C GLY A 375 -7.69 -31.69 -28.01
N PRO A 376 -8.02 -32.91 -27.54
CA PRO A 376 -8.57 -33.96 -28.39
C PRO A 376 -9.90 -33.51 -29.02
N LEU A 377 -10.03 -33.66 -30.34
CA LEU A 377 -11.19 -33.26 -31.14
C LEU A 377 -12.44 -34.07 -30.75
N ASP A 378 -13.39 -33.42 -30.09
CA ASP A 378 -14.70 -33.98 -29.76
C ASP A 378 -15.81 -33.20 -30.51
N PRO A 379 -16.78 -33.86 -31.17
CA PRO A 379 -17.73 -33.21 -32.08
C PRO A 379 -18.82 -32.35 -31.41
N ASN A 380 -18.85 -32.22 -30.07
CA ASN A 380 -19.74 -31.32 -29.32
C ASN A 380 -19.17 -29.89 -29.13
N SER A 381 -18.37 -29.43 -30.09
CA SER A 381 -17.44 -28.29 -29.96
C SER A 381 -18.09 -26.92 -29.63
N GLN A 382 -19.36 -26.67 -29.98
CA GLN A 382 -20.00 -25.38 -29.68
C GLN A 382 -20.36 -25.21 -28.19
N GLN A 383 -20.81 -26.26 -27.52
CA GLN A 383 -21.02 -26.24 -26.06
C GLN A 383 -19.66 -26.06 -25.36
N ASN A 384 -18.64 -26.73 -25.89
CA ASN A 384 -17.26 -26.68 -25.40
C ASN A 384 -16.65 -25.27 -25.48
N ILE A 385 -16.91 -24.48 -26.53
CA ILE A 385 -16.40 -23.09 -26.64
C ILE A 385 -16.96 -22.20 -25.53
N ARG A 386 -18.27 -22.25 -25.28
CA ARG A 386 -18.90 -21.40 -24.26
C ARG A 386 -18.36 -21.72 -22.87
N ASP A 387 -18.23 -23.01 -22.57
CA ASP A 387 -17.71 -23.49 -21.29
C ASP A 387 -16.22 -23.14 -21.15
N THR A 388 -15.44 -23.27 -22.23
CA THR A 388 -14.03 -22.88 -22.26
C THR A 388 -13.84 -21.37 -22.04
N LYS A 389 -14.69 -20.52 -22.64
CA LYS A 389 -14.67 -19.07 -22.39
C LYS A 389 -14.96 -18.76 -20.92
N HIS A 390 -15.91 -19.49 -20.31
CA HIS A 390 -16.25 -19.33 -18.90
C HIS A 390 -15.09 -19.75 -18.00
N GLU A 391 -14.46 -20.89 -18.27
CA GLU A 391 -13.27 -21.36 -17.53
C GLU A 391 -12.12 -20.35 -17.57
N ILE A 392 -11.81 -19.81 -18.77
CA ILE A 392 -10.72 -18.84 -18.94
C ILE A 392 -11.02 -17.57 -18.12
N PHE A 393 -12.22 -17.02 -18.27
CA PHE A 393 -12.63 -15.83 -17.52
C PHE A 393 -12.61 -16.07 -16.01
N HIS A 394 -13.10 -17.24 -15.58
CA HIS A 394 -13.07 -17.66 -14.18
C HIS A 394 -11.64 -17.78 -13.66
N SER A 395 -10.72 -18.36 -14.44
CA SER A 395 -9.30 -18.51 -14.09
C SER A 395 -8.65 -17.15 -13.85
N ILE A 396 -8.79 -16.20 -14.79
CA ILE A 396 -8.24 -14.85 -14.65
C ILE A 396 -8.83 -14.12 -13.44
N ARG A 397 -10.15 -14.21 -13.26
CA ARG A 397 -10.82 -13.64 -12.09
C ARG A 397 -10.28 -14.23 -10.79
N HIS A 398 -10.13 -15.56 -10.73
CA HIS A 398 -9.60 -16.26 -9.57
C HIS A 398 -8.14 -15.86 -9.28
N LEU A 399 -7.33 -15.72 -10.33
CA LEU A 399 -5.95 -15.25 -10.24
C LEU A 399 -5.89 -13.83 -9.64
N LEU A 400 -6.69 -12.89 -10.15
CA LEU A 400 -6.74 -11.52 -9.65
C LEU A 400 -7.28 -11.41 -8.21
N HIS A 401 -8.29 -12.21 -7.86
CA HIS A 401 -8.96 -12.15 -6.55
C HIS A 401 -8.22 -12.95 -5.47
N ILE A 402 -7.84 -14.19 -5.75
CA ILE A 402 -7.30 -15.11 -4.74
C ILE A 402 -5.77 -15.07 -4.72
N LYS A 403 -5.12 -15.25 -5.89
CA LYS A 403 -3.65 -15.36 -5.95
C LYS A 403 -2.98 -14.00 -5.76
N TYR A 404 -3.46 -12.97 -6.45
CA TYR A 404 -2.87 -11.64 -6.43
C TYR A 404 -3.54 -10.68 -5.45
N ARG A 405 -4.79 -10.97 -5.04
CA ARG A 405 -5.56 -10.12 -4.12
C ARG A 405 -5.63 -8.66 -4.57
N LEU A 406 -5.65 -8.42 -5.88
CA LEU A 406 -5.71 -7.09 -6.48
C LEU A 406 -7.16 -6.57 -6.53
N ILE A 407 -8.13 -7.48 -6.55
CA ILE A 407 -9.56 -7.16 -6.57
C ILE A 407 -10.30 -8.02 -5.55
N ASP A 408 -11.39 -7.50 -5.00
CA ASP A 408 -12.37 -8.28 -4.25
C ASP A 408 -13.65 -8.43 -5.07
N VAL A 409 -14.26 -9.62 -5.08
CA VAL A 409 -15.49 -9.88 -5.81
C VAL A 409 -16.61 -10.29 -4.84
N SER A 410 -17.69 -9.52 -4.81
CA SER A 410 -18.85 -9.78 -3.96
C SER A 410 -19.72 -10.92 -4.50
N ARG A 411 -20.61 -11.47 -3.66
CA ARG A 411 -21.63 -12.46 -4.09
C ARG A 411 -22.58 -11.91 -5.16
N ASN A 412 -22.72 -10.59 -5.24
CA ASN A 412 -23.53 -9.91 -6.25
C ASN A 412 -22.71 -9.53 -7.50
N GLN A 413 -21.49 -10.08 -7.61
CA GLN A 413 -20.55 -9.83 -8.71
C GLN A 413 -20.10 -8.37 -8.83
N ASP A 414 -20.18 -7.63 -7.72
CA ASP A 414 -19.55 -6.32 -7.62
C ASP A 414 -18.06 -6.52 -7.42
N VAL A 415 -17.25 -5.85 -8.24
CA VAL A 415 -15.80 -5.89 -8.18
C VAL A 415 -15.30 -4.62 -7.51
N ASN A 416 -14.52 -4.78 -6.45
CA ASN A 416 -13.83 -3.70 -5.78
C ASN A 416 -12.31 -3.78 -6.07
N PRO A 417 -11.77 -2.90 -6.94
CA PRO A 417 -10.35 -2.88 -7.30
C PRO A 417 -9.48 -2.05 -6.32
N HIS A 418 -9.89 -1.89 -5.05
CA HIS A 418 -9.21 -1.00 -4.10
C HIS A 418 -7.71 -1.28 -3.95
N ASN A 419 -7.32 -2.56 -3.87
CA ASN A 419 -5.92 -2.95 -3.68
C ASN A 419 -5.07 -2.66 -4.93
N LEU A 420 -5.65 -2.85 -6.13
CA LEU A 420 -5.02 -2.45 -7.39
C LEU A 420 -4.77 -0.94 -7.44
N TYR A 421 -5.73 -0.11 -7.02
CA TYR A 421 -5.54 1.33 -7.00
C TYR A 421 -4.48 1.76 -5.98
N GLN A 422 -4.47 1.19 -4.78
CA GLN A 422 -3.41 1.47 -3.80
C GLN A 422 -2.01 1.13 -4.34
N LEU A 423 -1.87 -0.03 -4.99
CA LEU A 423 -0.62 -0.43 -5.63
C LEU A 423 -0.21 0.57 -6.73
N THR A 424 -1.16 0.97 -7.56
CA THR A 424 -0.92 1.89 -8.69
C THR A 424 -0.57 3.29 -8.19
N ASP A 425 -1.27 3.81 -7.17
CA ASP A 425 -0.97 5.09 -6.53
C ASP A 425 0.44 5.13 -5.93
N HIS A 426 0.84 4.03 -5.28
CA HIS A 426 2.18 3.93 -4.72
C HIS A 426 3.25 3.85 -5.81
N LEU A 427 3.00 3.11 -6.91
CA LEU A 427 3.89 3.11 -8.08
C LEU A 427 4.02 4.50 -8.70
N ARG A 428 2.91 5.25 -8.88
CA ARG A 428 2.94 6.65 -9.35
C ARG A 428 3.82 7.53 -8.48
N TYR A 429 3.69 7.39 -7.16
CA TYR A 429 4.52 8.13 -6.21
C TYR A 429 6.00 7.79 -6.35
N CYS A 430 6.35 6.51 -6.41
CA CYS A 430 7.73 6.07 -6.61
C CYS A 430 8.32 6.61 -7.92
N LEU A 431 7.61 6.49 -9.04
CA LEU A 431 8.07 6.99 -10.34
C LEU A 431 8.28 8.52 -10.30
N ASN A 432 7.35 9.27 -9.69
CA ASN A 432 7.51 10.72 -9.53
C ASN A 432 8.75 11.09 -8.71
N ILE A 433 9.07 10.34 -7.65
CA ILE A 433 10.30 10.58 -6.86
C ILE A 433 11.55 10.37 -7.72
N LEU A 434 11.62 9.27 -8.48
CA LEU A 434 12.79 8.96 -9.32
C LEU A 434 13.02 10.08 -10.35
N LYS A 435 11.94 10.53 -10.98
CA LYS A 435 11.96 11.66 -11.93
C LYS A 435 12.44 12.94 -11.25
N LEU A 436 11.92 13.27 -10.07
CA LEU A 436 12.33 14.47 -9.33
C LEU A 436 13.80 14.42 -8.87
N HIS A 437 14.30 13.25 -8.46
CA HIS A 437 15.71 13.10 -8.10
C HIS A 437 16.62 13.33 -9.30
N LYS A 438 16.27 12.79 -10.47
CA LYS A 438 17.06 13.00 -11.68
C LYS A 438 17.03 14.46 -12.16
N ILE A 439 15.86 15.11 -12.11
CA ILE A 439 15.72 16.52 -12.55
C ILE A 439 16.41 17.49 -11.58
N ASN A 440 16.29 17.29 -10.27
CA ASN A 440 16.77 18.26 -9.28
C ASN A 440 18.20 18.01 -8.79
N GLU A 441 18.64 16.75 -8.77
CA GLU A 441 19.92 16.35 -8.17
C GLU A 441 20.88 15.70 -9.18
N ASP A 442 20.47 15.56 -10.45
CA ASP A 442 21.17 14.80 -11.51
C ASP A 442 21.52 13.35 -11.11
N ARG A 443 20.84 12.84 -10.08
CA ARG A 443 21.10 11.50 -9.53
C ARG A 443 20.20 10.49 -10.21
N THR A 444 20.80 9.51 -10.88
CA THR A 444 20.07 8.35 -11.40
C THR A 444 19.72 7.41 -10.24
N THR A 445 18.45 7.42 -9.84
CA THR A 445 17.90 6.43 -8.92
C THR A 445 17.09 5.40 -9.69
N VAL A 446 17.14 4.15 -9.24
CA VAL A 446 16.46 3.01 -9.87
C VAL A 446 15.34 2.47 -9.00
N LEU A 447 14.31 1.91 -9.63
CA LEU A 447 13.25 1.16 -8.98
C LEU A 447 13.40 -0.33 -9.31
N ASN A 448 13.96 -1.08 -8.37
CA ASN A 448 14.02 -2.54 -8.45
C ASN A 448 12.68 -3.15 -8.05
N ILE A 449 12.03 -3.89 -8.96
CA ILE A 449 10.64 -4.33 -8.80
C ILE A 449 10.51 -5.45 -7.78
N GLU A 450 11.47 -6.37 -7.72
CA GLU A 450 11.43 -7.47 -6.73
C GLU A 450 11.60 -6.91 -5.32
N SER A 451 12.55 -6.00 -5.16
CA SER A 451 12.75 -5.27 -3.90
C SER A 451 11.51 -4.46 -3.53
N TYR A 452 10.94 -3.74 -4.51
CA TYR A 452 9.70 -2.99 -4.33
C TYR A 452 8.54 -3.88 -3.88
N LEU A 453 8.31 -5.01 -4.53
CA LEU A 453 7.22 -5.93 -4.17
C LEU A 453 7.41 -6.51 -2.76
N GLY A 454 8.63 -6.88 -2.40
CA GLY A 454 8.95 -7.35 -1.05
C GLY A 454 8.66 -6.28 0.01
N ILE A 455 9.14 -5.05 -0.23
CA ILE A 455 8.90 -3.90 0.64
C ILE A 455 7.40 -3.59 0.70
N PHE A 456 6.73 -3.43 -0.44
CA PHE A 456 5.31 -3.08 -0.52
C PHE A 456 4.43 -4.14 0.17
N LYS A 457 4.71 -5.43 0.01
CA LYS A 457 3.99 -6.52 0.67
C LYS A 457 4.12 -6.46 2.20
N ILE A 458 5.32 -6.16 2.71
CA ILE A 458 5.56 -5.95 4.14
C ILE A 458 4.82 -4.70 4.65
N HIS A 459 4.91 -3.57 3.94
CA HIS A 459 4.36 -2.28 4.38
C HIS A 459 2.82 -2.21 4.25
N SER A 460 2.24 -2.95 3.31
CA SER A 460 0.79 -3.05 3.12
C SER A 460 0.13 -4.14 3.97
N ASN A 461 0.85 -4.81 4.88
CA ASN A 461 0.34 -5.91 5.71
C ASN A 461 -0.21 -7.08 4.86
N ASN A 462 0.52 -7.48 3.81
CA ASN A 462 0.10 -8.49 2.84
C ASN A 462 -1.25 -8.16 2.18
N LEU A 463 -1.50 -6.88 1.86
CA LEU A 463 -2.71 -6.47 1.15
C LEU A 463 -2.79 -7.16 -0.21
N ILE A 464 -1.66 -7.21 -0.92
CA ILE A 464 -1.50 -7.92 -2.18
C ILE A 464 -0.90 -9.32 -1.95
N GLY A 465 -1.28 -10.26 -2.81
CA GLY A 465 -0.70 -11.59 -2.89
C GLY A 465 0.60 -11.62 -3.69
N ASP A 466 0.92 -12.78 -4.26
CA ASP A 466 2.18 -12.99 -4.99
C ASP A 466 2.06 -12.53 -6.44
N VAL A 467 2.07 -11.21 -6.64
CA VAL A 467 2.01 -10.59 -7.96
C VAL A 467 3.35 -10.76 -8.67
N HIS A 468 3.31 -11.24 -9.92
CA HIS A 468 4.52 -11.43 -10.71
C HIS A 468 5.06 -10.07 -11.22
N TYR A 469 6.38 -9.88 -11.19
CA TYR A 469 7.03 -8.62 -11.64
C TYR A 469 6.63 -8.18 -13.06
N ARG A 470 6.31 -9.12 -13.98
CA ARG A 470 5.87 -8.82 -15.34
C ARG A 470 4.56 -8.05 -15.38
N LEU A 471 3.65 -8.32 -14.45
CA LEU A 471 2.39 -7.57 -14.32
C LEU A 471 2.66 -6.17 -13.78
N ILE A 472 3.59 -6.04 -12.84
CA ILE A 472 4.01 -4.73 -12.34
C ILE A 472 4.66 -3.90 -13.45
N ASN A 473 5.50 -4.51 -14.28
CA ASN A 473 6.04 -3.87 -15.48
C ASN A 473 4.93 -3.38 -16.42
N GLY A 474 3.91 -4.21 -16.68
CA GLY A 474 2.78 -3.80 -17.49
C GLY A 474 1.98 -2.64 -16.88
N ILE A 475 1.86 -2.59 -15.55
CA ILE A 475 1.22 -1.48 -14.83
C ILE A 475 2.06 -0.20 -14.94
N ILE A 476 3.38 -0.29 -14.72
CA ILE A 476 4.31 0.84 -14.85
C ILE A 476 4.27 1.38 -16.27
N ASP A 477 4.41 0.51 -17.27
CA ASP A 477 4.37 0.88 -18.69
C ASP A 477 3.05 1.58 -19.06
N TRP A 478 1.92 1.11 -18.51
CA TRP A 478 0.63 1.76 -18.65
C TRP A 478 0.59 3.16 -18.03
N ILE A 479 1.11 3.35 -16.80
CA ILE A 479 1.20 4.66 -16.13
C ILE A 479 2.04 5.63 -16.97
N LEU A 480 3.24 5.21 -17.39
CA LEU A 480 4.15 6.04 -18.16
C LEU A 480 3.57 6.44 -19.52
N THR A 481 2.85 5.53 -20.16
CA THR A 481 2.28 5.75 -21.49
C THR A 481 0.98 6.56 -21.47
N ASN A 482 0.10 6.33 -20.49
CA ASN A 482 -1.26 6.91 -20.51
C ASN A 482 -1.45 8.08 -19.53
N GLU A 483 -0.68 8.13 -18.45
CA GLU A 483 -0.84 9.17 -17.43
C GLU A 483 0.25 10.22 -17.50
N PHE A 484 1.53 9.79 -17.54
CA PHE A 484 2.65 10.73 -17.57
C PHE A 484 2.99 11.20 -18.99
N ASN A 485 2.63 10.41 -20.02
CA ASN A 485 2.95 10.66 -21.43
C ASN A 485 4.45 10.86 -21.69
N ASP A 486 5.31 10.22 -20.89
CA ASP A 486 6.76 10.41 -20.91
C ASP A 486 7.52 9.09 -21.04
N ARG A 487 6.87 8.01 -21.51
CA ARG A 487 7.47 6.66 -21.62
C ARG A 487 8.86 6.64 -22.28
N LYS A 488 9.15 7.55 -23.21
CA LYS A 488 10.45 7.64 -23.89
C LYS A 488 11.61 8.05 -22.97
N ASP A 489 11.30 8.70 -21.86
CA ASP A 489 12.26 9.23 -20.91
C ASP A 489 12.58 8.20 -19.80
N TRP A 490 12.11 6.97 -19.97
CA TRP A 490 12.26 5.87 -19.02
C TRP A 490 12.94 4.66 -19.67
N GLU A 491 13.86 4.05 -18.94
CA GLU A 491 14.56 2.83 -19.36
C GLU A 491 14.21 1.69 -18.39
N TYR A 492 14.05 0.49 -18.94
CA TYR A 492 13.82 -0.74 -18.17
C TYR A 492 14.94 -1.72 -18.46
N ASP A 493 15.71 -2.09 -17.43
CA ASP A 493 16.72 -3.14 -17.53
C ASP A 493 16.10 -4.48 -17.13
N SER A 494 15.96 -5.38 -18.11
CA SER A 494 15.38 -6.71 -17.91
C SER A 494 16.29 -7.68 -17.15
N LYS A 495 17.61 -7.44 -17.10
CA LYS A 495 18.57 -8.33 -16.42
C LYS A 495 18.47 -8.17 -14.91
N VAL A 496 18.28 -6.93 -14.44
CA VAL A 496 18.18 -6.60 -13.02
C VAL A 496 16.74 -6.29 -12.57
N ILE A 497 15.79 -6.19 -13.50
CA ILE A 497 14.36 -5.92 -13.25
C ILE A 497 14.19 -4.53 -12.61
N GLU A 498 14.79 -3.52 -13.25
CA GLU A 498 14.86 -2.16 -12.72
C GLU A 498 14.35 -1.12 -13.72
N TRP A 499 13.66 -0.10 -13.21
CA TRP A 499 13.29 1.09 -13.97
C TRP A 499 14.14 2.29 -13.58
N SER A 500 14.57 3.08 -14.55
CA SER A 500 15.32 4.32 -14.36
C SER A 500 14.74 5.44 -15.24
N TYR A 501 14.87 6.69 -14.79
CA TYR A 501 14.52 7.87 -15.58
C TYR A 501 15.80 8.40 -16.24
N ILE A 502 15.78 8.52 -17.57
CA ILE A 502 16.95 8.88 -18.39
C ILE A 502 16.97 10.36 -18.79
N GLY A 503 15.82 11.04 -18.83
CA GLY A 503 15.72 12.48 -19.09
C GLY A 503 15.24 12.81 -20.48
#